data_AF-A0A963SPQ0-F1
#
_entry.id   AF-A0A963SPQ0-F1
#
_cell.length_a   1.000
_cell.length_b   1.000
_cell.length_c   1.000
_cell.angle_alpha   90.00
_cell.angle_beta   90.00
_cell.angle_gamma   90.00
#
_symmetry.space_group_name_H-M   'P 1'
#
loop_
_entity.id
_entity.type
_entity.pdbx_description
1 polymer ?
#
loop_
_entity_poly.entity_id
_entity_poly.type
_entity_poly.pdbx_seq_one_letter_code
_entity_poly.pdbx_strand_id
1 'polypeptide(L)' 'MALYEHVFLARQDLSQAQVDALAAQATEIIEANEGKVTKTETWGLKNLAYKIDRNRK' A
#
# COMPACT_ATOMS: atom_id res chain seq x y z
N MET A 1 -1.71 -21.63 9.88
CA MET A 1 -1.22 -20.82 8.75
C MET A 1 -1.46 -19.36 9.12
N ALA A 2 -0.41 -18.54 9.22
CA ALA A 2 -0.55 -17.14 9.59
C ALA A 2 -0.86 -16.33 8.32
N LEU A 3 -2.01 -15.66 8.30
CA LEU A 3 -2.37 -14.71 7.25
C LEU A 3 -2.01 -13.32 7.77
N TYR A 4 -1.24 -12.58 6.99
CA TYR A 4 -0.83 -11.22 7.30
C TYR A 4 -1.51 -10.25 6.34
N GLU A 5 -1.89 -9.09 6.86
CA GLU A 5 -2.37 -7.97 6.07
C GLU A 5 -1.34 -6.85 6.14
N HIS A 6 -0.99 -6.31 4.98
CA HIS A 6 -0.10 -5.17 4.87
C HIS A 6 -0.85 -4.02 4.20
N VAL A 7 -0.97 -2.89 4.91
CA VAL A 7 -1.70 -1.71 4.44
C VAL A 7 -0.72 -0.58 4.24
N PHE A 8 -0.66 -0.06 3.02
CA PHE A 8 0.14 1.11 2.67
C PHE A 8 -0.73 2.37 2.65
N LEU A 9 -0.29 3.40 3.38
CA LEU A 9 -0.84 4.74 3.28
C LEU A 9 0.12 5.60 2.45
N ALA A 10 -0.23 5.80 1.19
CA ALA A 10 0.50 6.64 0.25
C ALA A 10 0.04 8.11 0.37
N ARG A 11 0.94 9.04 0.07
CA ARG A 11 0.60 10.46 0.00
C ARG A 11 -0.33 10.77 -1.18
N GLN A 12 -1.14 11.80 -1.00
CA GLN A 12 -2.17 12.22 -1.95
C GLN A 12 -1.63 12.76 -3.28
N ASP A 13 -0.35 13.13 -3.34
CA ASP A 13 0.29 13.67 -4.54
C ASP A 13 0.93 12.61 -5.43
N LEU A 14 0.89 11.34 -5.02
CA LEU A 14 1.30 10.22 -5.85
C LEU A 14 0.22 9.93 -6.89
N SER A 15 0.65 9.70 -8.13
CA SER A 15 -0.24 9.19 -9.17
C SER A 15 -0.58 7.72 -8.92
N GLN A 16 -1.70 7.25 -9.50
CA GLN A 16 -2.08 5.85 -9.39
C GLN A 16 -0.97 4.90 -9.87
N ALA A 17 -0.28 5.25 -10.96
CA ALA A 17 0.84 4.46 -11.48
C ALA A 17 2.00 4.35 -10.49
N GLN A 18 2.28 5.40 -9.70
CA GLN A 18 3.32 5.36 -8.67
C GLN A 18 2.89 4.50 -7.47
N VAL A 19 1.61 4.50 -7.12
CA VAL A 19 1.06 3.64 -6.06
C VAL A 19 1.11 2.17 -6.49
N ASP A 20 0.73 1.88 -7.73
CA ASP A 20 0.76 0.52 -8.29
C ASP A 20 2.21 -0.01 -8.38
N ALA A 21 3.17 0.84 -8.75
CA ALA A 21 4.59 0.49 -8.73
C ALA A 21 5.09 0.14 -7.31
N LEU A 22 4.61 0.86 -6.29
CA LEU A 22 4.94 0.59 -4.89
C LEU A 22 4.39 -0.77 -4.43
N ALA A 23 3.15 -1.08 -4.81
CA ALA A 23 2.52 -2.36 -4.52
C ALA A 23 3.22 -3.53 -5.25
N ALA A 24 3.65 -3.31 -6.50
CA ALA A 24 4.42 -4.28 -7.27
C ALA A 24 5.79 -4.57 -6.60
N GLN A 25 6.51 -3.53 -6.18
CA GLN A 25 7.79 -3.69 -5.47
C GLN A 25 7.62 -4.46 -4.14
N ALA A 26 6.57 -4.16 -3.38
CA ALA A 26 6.28 -4.89 -2.15
C ALA A 26 5.96 -6.38 -2.43
N THR A 27 5.21 -6.66 -3.49
CA THR A 27 4.89 -8.02 -3.92
C THR A 27 6.15 -8.79 -4.31
N GLU A 28 7.04 -8.17 -5.08
CA GLU A 28 8.33 -8.76 -5.48
C GLU A 28 9.18 -9.14 -4.26
N ILE A 29 9.25 -8.27 -3.24
CA ILE A 29 9.98 -8.57 -1.99
C ILE A 29 9.35 -9.77 -1.27
N ILE A 30 8.02 -9.83 -1.19
CA ILE A 30 7.31 -10.93 -0.52
C ILE A 30 7.58 -12.25 -1.25
N GLU A 31 7.45 -12.25 -2.57
CA GLU A 31 7.68 -13.44 -3.41
C GLU A 31 9.14 -13.90 -3.36
N ALA A 32 10.09 -12.96 -3.32
CA ALA A 32 11.52 -13.26 -3.15
C ALA A 32 11.84 -13.94 -1.80
N ASN A 33 10.99 -13.76 -0.79
CA ASN A 33 11.11 -14.40 0.52
C ASN A 33 10.15 -15.59 0.69
N GLU A 34 9.77 -16.24 -0.41
CA GLU A 34 8.89 -17.43 -0.43
C GLU A 34 7.48 -17.18 0.12
N GLY A 35 7.07 -15.91 0.23
CA GLY A 35 5.72 -15.52 0.57
C GLY A 35 4.79 -15.54 -0.65
N LYS A 36 3.47 -15.59 -0.40
CA LYS A 36 2.45 -15.52 -1.46
C LYS A 36 1.47 -14.40 -1.18
N VAL A 37 1.35 -13.47 -2.13
CA VAL A 37 0.29 -12.45 -2.11
C VAL A 37 -0.98 -13.05 -2.70
N THR A 38 -2.05 -13.10 -1.91
CA THR A 38 -3.34 -13.72 -2.32
C THR A 38 -4.35 -12.71 -2.84
N LYS A 39 -4.29 -11.46 -2.35
CA LYS A 39 -5.19 -10.39 -2.74
C LYS A 39 -4.49 -9.04 -2.60
N THR A 40 -4.68 -8.18 -3.59
CA THR A 40 -4.30 -6.78 -3.55
C THR A 40 -5.56 -5.93 -3.67
N GLU A 41 -5.70 -4.91 -2.83
CA GLU A 41 -6.86 -4.01 -2.85
C GLU A 41 -6.40 -2.56 -2.83
N THR A 42 -7.01 -1.74 -3.69
CA THR A 42 -6.75 -0.30 -3.78
C THR A 42 -7.96 0.46 -3.25
N TRP A 43 -7.73 1.36 -2.28
CA TRP A 43 -8.79 2.15 -1.64
C TRP A 43 -8.91 3.58 -2.17
N GLY A 44 -8.01 4.00 -3.06
CA GLY A 44 -7.97 5.36 -3.61
C GLY A 44 -7.78 6.44 -2.54
N LEU A 45 -8.18 7.67 -2.86
CA LEU A 45 -8.14 8.79 -1.92
C LEU A 45 -9.27 8.66 -0.89
N LYS A 46 -8.89 8.62 0.40
CA LYS A 46 -9.81 8.58 1.54
C LYS A 46 -9.59 9.78 2.45
N ASN A 47 -10.69 10.32 2.99
CA ASN A 47 -10.61 11.32 4.05
C ASN A 47 -10.25 10.62 5.36
N LEU A 48 -9.20 11.11 6.03
CA LEU A 48 -8.80 10.62 7.35
C LEU A 48 -9.64 11.28 8.43
N ALA A 49 -9.95 10.55 9.51
CA ALA A 49 -10.71 11.07 10.64
C ALA A 49 -9.94 12.17 11.41
N TYR A 50 -8.60 12.17 11.34
CA TYR A 50 -7.72 13.13 11.98
C TYR A 50 -6.47 13.36 11.15
N LYS A 51 -5.73 14.45 11.44
CA LYS A 51 -4.46 14.75 10.78
C LYS A 51 -3.36 13.81 11.27
N ILE A 52 -2.65 13.22 10.32
CA ILE A 52 -1.45 12.41 10.59
C ILE A 52 -0.20 13.20 10.25
N ASP A 53 0.95 12.76 10.76
CA ASP A 53 2.24 13.35 10.42
C ASP A 53 2.48 13.31 8.91
N ARG A 54 3.15 14.37 8.41
CA ARG A 54 3.46 14.55 6.98
C ARG A 54 2.24 14.58 6.05
N ASN A 55 1.03 14.77 6.57
CA ASN A 55 -0.14 15.09 5.75
C ASN A 55 -0.13 16.57 5.35
N ARG A 56 -0.01 16.87 4.05
CA ARG A 56 0.05 18.25 3.52
C ARG A 56 -1.33 18.94 3.46
N LYS A 57 -2.41 18.31 3.95
CA LYS A 57 -3.75 18.91 4.14
C LYS A 57 -4.21 18.82 5.59
#